data_AF-A0AAV2NJE6-F1
#
_entry.id   AF-A0AAV2NJE6-F1
#
_cell.length_a   1.000
_cell.length_b   1.000
_cell.length_c   1.000
_cell.angle_alpha   90.00
_cell.angle_beta   90.00
_cell.angle_gamma   90.00
#
_symmetry.space_group_name_H-M   'P 1'
#
loop_
_entity.id
_entity.type
_entity.pdbx_description
1 polymer ?
#
loop_
_entity_poly.entity_id
_entity_poly.type
_entity_poly.pdbx_seq_one_letter_code
_entity_poly.pdbx_strand_id
1 'polypeptide(L)'
;MPEYSDPYHKRPMTMGEIGCFLSHYIIWQKMLEDGYKSVMVLEDDVRFEPFFRQKVNYVLAELFDLGIEWDLVYMGRKRLVKSESPVEGSKFLLRAAYSYWTLGYILSESGAKKLIGAMPLGKLVPVDEYLPILSDKHPKEQWAAQFPIRDLIILSTNPLLIYPTHYTGEDGHISDTEDSKLVQNTVTSTKSGDRYEL
;
A
#
# COMPACT_ATOMS: atom_id res chain seq x y z
N MET A 1 -11.92 -2.93 8.85
CA MET A 1 -12.46 -4.32 8.88
C MET A 1 -12.48 -4.78 10.34
N PRO A 2 -13.64 -5.13 10.95
CA PRO A 2 -13.71 -5.43 12.40
C PRO A 2 -12.82 -6.59 12.85
N GLU A 3 -12.52 -7.51 11.93
CA GLU A 3 -11.71 -8.70 12.17
C GLU A 3 -10.24 -8.53 11.74
N TYR A 4 -9.83 -7.33 11.30
CA TYR A 4 -8.42 -7.08 11.05
C TYR A 4 -7.66 -7.13 12.38
N SER A 5 -6.55 -7.86 12.37
CA SER A 5 -5.62 -7.97 13.48
C SER A 5 -4.22 -8.00 12.90
N ASP A 6 -3.40 -7.03 13.27
CA ASP A 6 -1.99 -6.93 12.90
C ASP A 6 -1.32 -8.30 13.04
N PRO A 7 -0.66 -8.81 11.99
CA PRO A 7 -0.14 -10.17 11.99
C PRO A 7 0.99 -10.39 13.01
N TYR A 8 1.71 -9.34 13.40
CA TYR A 8 2.84 -9.35 14.32
C TYR A 8 2.41 -9.06 15.77
N HIS A 9 1.63 -8.00 15.96
CA HIS A 9 1.27 -7.46 17.27
C HIS A 9 -0.12 -7.93 17.75
N LYS A 10 -0.90 -8.61 16.91
CA LYS A 10 -2.26 -9.11 17.21
C LYS A 10 -3.22 -8.03 17.71
N ARG A 11 -3.09 -6.82 17.17
CA ARG A 11 -3.85 -5.63 17.56
C ARG A 11 -4.70 -5.08 16.41
N PRO A 12 -5.75 -4.29 16.68
CA PRO A 12 -6.41 -3.48 15.66
C PRO A 12 -5.44 -2.46 15.03
N MET A 13 -5.87 -1.81 13.94
CA MET A 13 -5.09 -0.73 13.34
C MET A 13 -4.82 0.40 14.36
N THR A 14 -3.67 1.06 14.22
CA THR A 14 -3.40 2.33 14.89
C THR A 14 -4.04 3.50 14.13
N MET A 15 -4.17 4.65 14.80
CA MET A 15 -4.59 5.88 14.15
C MET A 15 -3.58 6.36 13.08
N GLY A 16 -2.30 6.07 13.26
CA GLY A 16 -1.25 6.39 12.29
C GLY A 16 -1.35 5.52 11.04
N GLU A 17 -1.60 4.21 11.17
CA GLU A 17 -1.87 3.33 10.01
C GLU A 17 -3.11 3.79 9.23
N ILE A 18 -4.14 4.27 9.93
CA ILE A 18 -5.32 4.89 9.30
C ILE A 18 -4.92 6.18 8.57
N GLY A 19 -4.17 7.07 9.23
CA GLY A 19 -3.70 8.33 8.65
C GLY A 19 -2.88 8.11 7.39
N CYS A 20 -1.91 7.18 7.44
CA CYS A 20 -1.11 6.75 6.30
C CYS A 20 -2.00 6.28 5.14
N PHE A 21 -2.95 5.37 5.40
CA PHE A 21 -3.88 4.91 4.37
C PHE A 21 -4.66 6.06 3.74
N LEU A 22 -5.24 6.94 4.56
CA LEU A 22 -6.06 8.06 4.10
C LEU A 22 -5.23 9.04 3.25
N SER A 23 -3.97 9.29 3.60
CA SER A 23 -3.07 10.12 2.79
C SER A 23 -2.87 9.55 1.39
N HIS A 24 -2.63 8.25 1.26
CA HIS A 24 -2.56 7.60 -0.05
C HIS A 24 -3.90 7.64 -0.80
N TYR A 25 -5.00 7.35 -0.11
CA TYR A 25 -6.34 7.36 -0.69
C TYR A 25 -6.70 8.73 -1.29
N ILE A 26 -6.41 9.82 -0.57
CA ILE A 26 -6.64 11.20 -1.05
C ILE A 26 -5.79 11.48 -2.30
N ILE A 27 -4.54 11.01 -2.36
CA ILE A 27 -3.71 11.15 -3.56
C ILE A 27 -4.33 10.42 -4.75
N TRP A 28 -4.85 9.20 -4.56
CA TRP A 28 -5.53 8.46 -5.63
C TRP A 28 -6.77 9.20 -6.13
N GLN A 29 -7.55 9.80 -5.24
CA GLN A 29 -8.73 10.59 -5.62
C GLN A 29 -8.32 11.82 -6.41
N LYS A 30 -7.38 12.62 -5.89
CA LYS A 30 -6.88 13.82 -6.55
C LYS A 30 -6.29 13.52 -7.92
N MET A 31 -5.56 12.40 -8.05
CA MET A 31 -5.05 11.93 -9.34
C MET A 31 -6.15 11.82 -10.39
N LEU A 32 -7.29 11.22 -10.03
CA LEU A 32 -8.42 11.04 -10.94
C LEU A 32 -9.19 12.35 -11.18
N GLU A 33 -9.38 13.17 -10.14
CA GLU A 33 -10.03 14.47 -10.23
C GLU A 33 -9.26 15.44 -11.14
N ASP A 34 -7.95 15.49 -11.00
CA ASP A 34 -7.05 16.36 -11.76
C ASP A 34 -6.70 15.79 -13.16
N GLY A 35 -7.13 14.55 -13.45
CA GLY A 35 -6.93 13.91 -14.76
C GLY A 35 -5.49 13.46 -15.05
N TYR A 36 -4.68 13.22 -14.03
CA TYR A 36 -3.31 12.74 -14.20
C TYR A 36 -3.26 11.29 -14.68
N LYS A 37 -2.45 11.01 -15.71
CA LYS A 37 -2.26 9.66 -16.26
C LYS A 37 -1.39 8.76 -15.40
N SER A 38 -0.42 9.37 -14.73
CA SER A 38 0.41 8.71 -13.72
C SER A 38 0.88 9.72 -12.70
N VAL A 39 1.14 9.25 -11.47
CA VAL A 39 1.74 10.04 -10.39
C VAL A 39 2.83 9.23 -9.71
N MET A 40 3.81 9.92 -9.15
CA MET A 40 4.80 9.33 -8.25
C MET A 40 4.44 9.71 -6.81
N VAL A 41 4.28 8.72 -5.95
CA VAL A 41 3.98 8.89 -4.52
C VAL A 41 5.20 8.46 -3.73
N LEU A 42 5.63 9.30 -2.79
CA LEU A 42 6.81 9.11 -1.95
C LEU A 42 6.43 9.42 -0.50
N GLU A 43 6.89 8.59 0.44
CA GLU A 43 6.90 8.92 1.87
C GLU A 43 8.03 9.95 2.15
N ASP A 44 7.93 10.69 3.25
CA ASP A 44 8.83 11.80 3.59
C ASP A 44 10.14 11.34 4.26
N ASP A 45 10.19 10.10 4.74
CA ASP A 45 11.29 9.51 5.50
C ASP A 45 12.20 8.61 4.63
N VAL A 46 12.29 8.90 3.34
CA VAL A 46 13.03 8.08 2.38
C VAL A 46 14.36 8.69 1.93
N ARG A 47 15.31 7.82 1.57
CA ARG A 47 16.54 8.17 0.87
C ARG A 47 16.56 7.61 -0.55
N PHE A 48 17.15 8.37 -1.47
CA PHE A 48 17.21 8.04 -2.89
C PHE A 48 18.54 7.41 -3.27
N GLU A 49 18.49 6.46 -4.20
CA GLU A 49 19.67 5.99 -4.90
C GLU A 49 20.38 7.11 -5.69
N PRO A 50 21.72 7.05 -5.85
CA PRO A 50 22.41 7.93 -6.78
C PRO A 50 21.80 7.86 -8.17
N PHE A 51 21.72 9.03 -8.82
CA PHE A 51 21.10 9.19 -10.14
C PHE A 51 19.60 8.81 -10.19
N PHE A 52 18.88 8.93 -9.07
CA PHE A 52 17.46 8.58 -8.94
C PHE A 52 16.60 9.03 -10.13
N ARG A 53 16.63 10.32 -10.49
CA ARG A 53 15.84 10.86 -11.61
C ARG A 53 16.14 10.17 -12.94
N GLN A 54 17.41 9.88 -13.21
CA GLN A 54 17.83 9.19 -14.42
C GLN A 54 17.34 7.73 -14.42
N LYS A 55 17.46 7.04 -13.28
CA LYS A 55 16.96 5.67 -13.11
C LYS A 55 15.44 5.58 -13.28
N VAL A 56 14.68 6.54 -12.71
CA VAL A 56 13.23 6.65 -12.92
C VAL A 56 12.91 6.83 -14.41
N ASN A 57 13.63 7.71 -15.12
CA ASN A 57 13.40 7.90 -16.55
C ASN A 57 13.66 6.62 -17.36
N TYR A 58 14.66 5.81 -16.99
CA TYR A 58 14.90 4.52 -17.63
C TYR A 58 13.77 3.52 -17.38
N VAL A 59 13.22 3.48 -16.17
CA VAL A 59 12.07 2.64 -15.84
C VAL A 59 10.83 3.07 -16.64
N LEU A 60 10.55 4.38 -16.72
CA LEU A 60 9.42 4.91 -17.48
C LEU A 60 9.56 4.64 -18.98
N ALA A 61 10.77 4.80 -19.54
CA ALA A 61 11.04 4.48 -20.94
C ALA A 61 10.84 2.97 -21.21
N GLU A 62 11.32 2.11 -20.31
CA GLU A 62 11.13 0.66 -20.45
C GLU A 62 9.66 0.24 -20.36
N LEU A 63 8.88 0.82 -19.44
CA LEU A 63 7.42 0.56 -19.38
C LEU A 63 6.72 0.96 -20.68
N PHE A 64 7.12 2.09 -21.28
CA PHE A 64 6.58 2.55 -22.55
C PHE A 64 6.97 1.60 -23.70
N ASP A 65 8.26 1.26 -23.82
CA ASP A 65 8.79 0.41 -24.90
C ASP A 65 8.22 -1.02 -24.85
N LEU A 66 8.03 -1.57 -23.65
CA LEU A 66 7.45 -2.91 -23.46
C LEU A 66 5.95 -2.96 -23.79
N GLY A 67 5.24 -1.83 -23.69
CA GLY A 67 3.79 -1.78 -23.97
C GLY A 67 2.96 -2.72 -23.10
N ILE A 68 3.44 -3.03 -21.90
CA ILE A 68 2.76 -3.94 -20.95
C ILE A 68 1.75 -3.18 -20.09
N GLU A 69 0.71 -3.88 -19.67
CA GLU A 69 -0.22 -3.38 -18.65
C GLU A 69 0.46 -3.34 -17.27
N TRP A 70 0.23 -2.24 -16.54
CA TRP A 70 0.66 -2.08 -15.15
C TRP A 70 -0.23 -1.06 -14.44
N ASP A 71 -0.40 -1.26 -13.14
CA ASP A 71 -1.21 -0.38 -12.28
C ASP A 71 -0.35 0.38 -11.27
N LEU A 72 0.63 -0.30 -10.69
CA LEU A 72 1.53 0.27 -9.70
C LEU A 72 2.95 -0.29 -9.89
N VAL A 73 3.97 0.57 -9.77
CA VAL A 73 5.38 0.17 -9.77
C VAL A 73 6.03 0.60 -8.47
N TYR A 74 6.34 -0.36 -7.60
CA TYR A 74 7.11 -0.09 -6.38
C TYR A 74 8.52 0.38 -6.72
N MET A 75 8.95 1.46 -6.08
CA MET A 75 10.33 1.96 -6.10
C MET A 75 11.06 1.74 -4.78
N GLY A 76 10.32 1.64 -3.67
CA GLY A 76 10.81 1.27 -2.35
C GLY A 76 9.76 0.46 -1.61
N ARG A 77 10.16 -0.70 -1.08
CA ARG A 77 9.33 -1.63 -0.30
C ARG A 77 10.19 -2.68 0.41
N LYS A 78 9.59 -3.42 1.34
CA LYS A 78 10.13 -4.65 1.92
C LYS A 78 9.56 -5.88 1.21
N ARG A 79 10.41 -6.64 0.53
CA ARG A 79 10.02 -7.93 -0.07
C ARG A 79 9.90 -8.98 1.03
N LEU A 80 8.79 -9.71 1.07
CA LEU A 80 8.55 -10.77 2.08
C LEU A 80 8.66 -12.17 1.51
N VAL A 81 8.96 -12.28 0.22
CA VAL A 81 9.26 -13.53 -0.47
C VAL A 81 10.73 -13.56 -0.90
N LYS A 82 11.29 -14.77 -1.03
CA LYS A 82 12.71 -14.94 -1.40
C LYS A 82 12.99 -14.63 -2.87
N SER A 83 12.02 -14.82 -3.75
CA SER A 83 12.17 -14.65 -5.19
C SER A 83 10.89 -14.13 -5.83
N GLU A 84 11.07 -13.37 -6.91
CA GLU A 84 10.01 -12.80 -7.72
C GLU A 84 10.36 -12.99 -9.20
N SER A 85 9.34 -13.05 -10.04
CA SER A 85 9.52 -13.27 -11.46
C SER A 85 9.91 -11.97 -12.17
N PRO A 86 10.97 -11.97 -13.01
CA PRO A 86 11.23 -10.87 -13.93
C PRO A 86 10.05 -10.63 -14.87
N VAL A 87 9.88 -9.38 -15.27
CA VAL A 87 9.02 -9.04 -16.39
C VAL A 87 9.75 -9.43 -17.68
N GLU A 88 9.08 -10.16 -18.57
CA GLU A 88 9.68 -10.58 -19.85
C GLU A 88 10.14 -9.37 -20.66
N GLY A 89 11.37 -9.42 -21.18
CA GLY A 89 11.99 -8.32 -21.93
C GLY A 89 12.50 -7.15 -21.09
N SER A 90 12.19 -7.09 -19.79
CA SER A 90 12.62 -6.01 -18.92
C SER A 90 14.01 -6.22 -18.34
N LYS A 91 14.75 -5.11 -18.19
CA LYS A 91 16.01 -5.02 -17.47
C LYS A 91 15.84 -4.59 -16.01
N PHE A 92 14.75 -3.88 -15.69
CA PHE A 92 14.58 -3.20 -14.41
C PHE A 92 13.35 -3.61 -13.62
N LEU A 93 12.48 -4.49 -14.12
CA LEU A 93 11.17 -4.75 -13.53
C LEU A 93 10.99 -6.22 -13.12
N LEU A 94 10.40 -6.39 -11.94
CA LEU A 94 9.88 -7.67 -11.44
C LEU A 94 8.36 -7.56 -11.28
N ARG A 95 7.66 -8.69 -11.35
CA ARG A 95 6.28 -8.82 -10.86
C ARG A 95 6.32 -8.87 -9.33
N ALA A 96 5.69 -7.91 -8.68
CA ALA A 96 5.71 -7.85 -7.22
C ALA A 96 4.89 -8.98 -6.61
N ALA A 97 5.41 -9.57 -5.54
CA ALA A 97 4.72 -10.51 -4.68
C ALA A 97 4.39 -9.86 -3.33
N TYR A 98 4.15 -10.66 -2.29
CA TYR A 98 3.83 -10.16 -0.96
C TYR A 98 4.92 -9.22 -0.43
N SER A 99 4.49 -8.07 0.05
CA SER A 99 5.33 -6.93 0.38
C SER A 99 4.82 -6.23 1.63
N TYR A 100 5.73 -5.62 2.39
CA TYR A 100 5.41 -4.55 3.32
C TYR A 100 6.09 -3.26 2.90
N TRP A 101 5.76 -2.18 3.60
CA TRP A 101 6.28 -0.84 3.40
C TRP A 101 5.88 -0.27 2.04
N THR A 102 5.35 0.95 2.06
CA THR A 102 4.87 1.65 0.85
C THR A 102 5.68 2.92 0.60
N LEU A 103 6.99 2.86 0.92
CA LEU A 103 7.97 3.96 0.85
C LEU A 103 7.85 4.85 -0.41
N GLY A 104 7.62 4.22 -1.56
CA GLY A 104 7.30 4.97 -2.75
C GLY A 104 6.98 4.12 -3.96
N TYR A 105 6.11 4.64 -4.83
CA TYR A 105 5.63 3.96 -6.03
C TYR A 105 5.19 4.94 -7.12
N ILE A 106 5.13 4.44 -8.35
CA ILE A 106 4.45 5.10 -9.46
C ILE A 106 3.08 4.45 -9.62
N LEU A 107 2.04 5.25 -9.75
CA LEU A 107 0.65 4.80 -9.91
C LEU A 107 0.11 5.25 -11.26
N SER A 108 -0.56 4.36 -11.99
CA SER A 108 -1.28 4.70 -13.22
C SER A 108 -2.75 5.06 -12.93
N GLU A 109 -3.40 5.71 -13.88
CA GLU A 109 -4.83 6.05 -13.80
C GLU A 109 -5.70 4.79 -13.62
N SER A 110 -5.38 3.69 -14.31
CA SER A 110 -6.09 2.41 -14.14
C SER A 110 -5.90 1.85 -12.74
N GLY A 111 -4.68 1.94 -12.19
CA GLY A 111 -4.37 1.54 -10.82
C GLY A 111 -5.18 2.33 -9.81
N ALA A 112 -5.21 3.65 -9.91
CA ALA A 112 -6.00 4.50 -9.01
C ALA A 112 -7.50 4.14 -9.06
N LYS A 113 -8.06 3.87 -10.25
CA LYS A 113 -9.45 3.42 -10.42
C LYS A 113 -9.71 2.08 -9.74
N LYS A 114 -8.81 1.10 -9.88
CA LYS A 114 -8.91 -0.21 -9.21
C LYS A 114 -8.85 -0.07 -7.69
N LEU A 115 -7.89 0.70 -7.19
CA LEU A 115 -7.73 0.97 -5.76
C LEU A 115 -8.97 1.64 -5.16
N ILE A 116 -9.52 2.67 -5.78
CA ILE A 116 -10.73 3.34 -5.26
C ILE A 116 -11.96 2.45 -5.45
N GLY A 117 -12.08 1.77 -6.59
CA GLY A 117 -13.22 0.93 -6.95
C GLY A 117 -13.43 -0.27 -6.03
N ALA A 118 -12.37 -0.73 -5.36
CA ALA A 118 -12.44 -1.75 -4.32
C ALA A 118 -13.05 -1.25 -2.99
N MET A 119 -13.49 0.01 -2.92
CA MET A 119 -14.19 0.64 -1.79
C MET A 119 -13.49 0.44 -0.43
N PRO A 120 -12.21 0.85 -0.31
CA PRO A 120 -11.38 0.51 0.85
C PRO A 120 -11.89 1.07 2.18
N LEU A 121 -12.55 2.24 2.18
CA LEU A 121 -12.96 2.91 3.42
C LEU A 121 -13.94 2.10 4.28
N GLY A 122 -14.78 1.25 3.66
CA GLY A 122 -15.67 0.35 4.39
C GLY A 122 -14.98 -0.87 5.00
N LYS A 123 -13.76 -1.18 4.55
CA LYS A 123 -13.01 -2.40 4.85
C LYS A 123 -11.53 -2.13 5.11
N LEU A 124 -11.25 -1.04 5.81
CA LEU A 124 -9.89 -0.54 6.01
C LEU A 124 -8.96 -1.60 6.63
N VAL A 125 -7.77 -1.68 6.07
CA VAL A 125 -6.56 -2.40 6.51
C VAL A 125 -5.36 -1.49 6.17
N PRO A 126 -4.15 -1.69 6.75
CA PRO A 126 -2.98 -0.92 6.35
C PRO A 126 -2.73 -0.95 4.84
N VAL A 127 -2.18 0.12 4.28
CA VAL A 127 -2.03 0.27 2.82
C VAL A 127 -1.12 -0.82 2.23
N ASP A 128 -0.10 -1.24 2.98
CA ASP A 128 0.83 -2.28 2.59
C ASP A 128 0.27 -3.70 2.77
N GLU A 129 -0.86 -3.88 3.44
CA GLU A 129 -1.68 -5.10 3.37
C GLU A 129 -2.69 -5.04 2.22
N TYR A 130 -3.24 -3.84 1.98
CA TYR A 130 -4.24 -3.60 0.95
C TYR A 130 -3.72 -3.84 -0.48
N LEU A 131 -2.53 -3.33 -0.80
CA LEU A 131 -1.94 -3.48 -2.13
C LEU A 131 -1.66 -4.95 -2.49
N PRO A 132 -1.05 -5.79 -1.61
CA PRO A 132 -0.94 -7.22 -1.87
C PRO A 132 -2.26 -7.97 -1.93
N ILE A 133 -3.30 -7.53 -1.19
CA ILE A 133 -4.63 -8.13 -1.30
C ILE A 133 -5.17 -7.92 -2.72
N LEU A 134 -5.16 -6.68 -3.21
CA LEU A 134 -5.71 -6.38 -4.53
C LEU A 134 -4.88 -6.93 -5.70
N SER A 135 -3.63 -7.33 -5.49
CA SER A 135 -2.80 -7.99 -6.49
C SER A 135 -2.81 -9.53 -6.41
N ASP A 136 -3.65 -10.09 -5.54
CA ASP A 136 -3.75 -11.53 -5.30
C ASP A 136 -2.40 -12.15 -4.87
N LYS A 137 -1.69 -11.43 -3.98
CA LYS A 137 -0.40 -11.86 -3.40
C LYS A 137 -0.40 -11.95 -1.88
N HIS A 138 -1.51 -11.61 -1.24
CA HIS A 138 -1.62 -11.62 0.22
C HIS A 138 -1.81 -13.05 0.78
N PRO A 139 -1.05 -13.47 1.80
CA PRO A 139 -1.10 -14.85 2.32
C PRO A 139 -2.31 -15.16 3.20
N LYS A 140 -2.99 -14.14 3.75
CA LYS A 140 -4.22 -14.33 4.56
C LYS A 140 -5.47 -14.33 3.68
N GLU A 141 -5.97 -15.51 3.37
CA GLU A 141 -7.19 -15.70 2.57
C GLU A 141 -8.41 -15.02 3.16
N GLN A 142 -8.56 -15.03 4.50
CA GLN A 142 -9.68 -14.39 5.19
C GLN A 142 -9.78 -12.87 4.94
N TRP A 143 -8.64 -12.18 4.79
CA TRP A 143 -8.61 -10.75 4.47
C TRP A 143 -8.81 -10.54 2.99
N ALA A 144 -8.15 -11.34 2.16
CA ALA A 144 -8.31 -11.29 0.71
C ALA A 144 -9.75 -11.58 0.26
N ALA A 145 -10.50 -12.41 0.99
CA ALA A 145 -11.90 -12.72 0.70
C ALA A 145 -12.84 -11.51 0.81
N GLN A 146 -12.43 -10.45 1.52
CA GLN A 146 -13.20 -9.21 1.61
C GLN A 146 -13.16 -8.38 0.33
N PHE A 147 -12.20 -8.66 -0.57
CA PHE A 147 -11.97 -7.95 -1.82
C PHE A 147 -12.03 -8.97 -2.97
N PRO A 148 -13.20 -9.18 -3.60
CA PRO A 148 -13.37 -10.24 -4.59
C PRO A 148 -12.70 -9.93 -5.94
N ILE A 149 -12.50 -8.65 -6.27
CA ILE A 149 -11.78 -8.21 -7.48
C ILE A 149 -10.35 -7.91 -7.06
N ARG A 150 -9.40 -8.71 -7.56
CA ARG A 150 -7.97 -8.68 -7.18
C ARG A 150 -7.07 -8.74 -8.42
N ASP A 151 -7.32 -7.84 -9.36
CA ASP A 151 -6.68 -7.76 -10.68
C ASP A 151 -5.68 -6.60 -10.78
N LEU A 152 -5.19 -6.08 -9.64
CA LEU A 152 -4.19 -5.02 -9.60
C LEU A 152 -2.82 -5.55 -10.04
N ILE A 153 -2.28 -5.00 -11.13
CA ILE A 153 -0.99 -5.41 -11.68
C ILE A 153 0.11 -4.59 -11.03
N ILE A 154 0.77 -5.18 -10.05
CA ILE A 154 1.90 -4.54 -9.35
C ILE A 154 3.23 -5.06 -9.88
N LEU A 155 4.05 -4.12 -10.35
CA LEU A 155 5.46 -4.32 -10.67
C LEU A 155 6.35 -3.69 -9.58
N SER A 156 7.64 -3.96 -9.67
CA SER A 156 8.64 -3.38 -8.78
C SER A 156 9.93 -3.13 -9.54
N THR A 157 10.60 -2.02 -9.27
CA THR A 157 11.95 -1.81 -9.77
C THR A 157 12.91 -2.81 -9.12
N ASN A 158 13.92 -3.21 -9.88
CA ASN A 158 15.02 -4.06 -9.44
C ASN A 158 16.32 -3.58 -10.11
N PRO A 159 17.25 -2.95 -9.37
CA PRO A 159 17.21 -2.70 -7.92
C PRO A 159 16.09 -1.72 -7.50
N LEU A 160 15.77 -1.69 -6.20
CA LEU A 160 14.93 -0.64 -5.62
C LEU A 160 15.65 0.71 -5.74
N LEU A 161 14.88 1.77 -5.95
CA LEU A 161 15.39 3.13 -6.16
C LEU A 161 15.34 3.98 -4.89
N ILE A 162 14.57 3.52 -3.90
CA ILE A 162 14.25 4.25 -2.67
C ILE A 162 14.33 3.28 -1.49
N TYR A 163 14.89 3.75 -0.39
CA TYR A 163 15.09 3.02 0.85
C TYR A 163 14.66 3.90 2.03
N PRO A 164 14.31 3.33 3.19
CA PRO A 164 14.00 4.15 4.36
C PRO A 164 15.27 4.86 4.85
N THR A 165 15.12 6.01 5.49
CA THR A 165 16.24 6.72 6.13
C THR A 165 16.84 5.88 7.26
N HIS A 166 15.98 5.23 8.06
CA HIS A 166 16.33 4.30 9.14
C HIS A 166 15.49 3.04 9.01
N TYR A 167 16.09 1.87 9.25
CA TYR A 167 15.35 0.61 9.30
C TYR A 167 14.72 0.38 10.68
N THR A 168 13.62 -0.38 10.74
CA THR A 168 13.00 -0.78 12.00
C THR A 168 14.02 -1.40 12.96
N GLY A 169 14.19 -0.78 14.13
CA GLY A 169 15.13 -1.21 15.17
C GLY A 169 16.52 -0.54 15.11
N GLU A 170 16.78 0.34 14.14
CA GLU A 170 17.98 1.19 14.16
C GLU A 170 17.82 2.37 15.13
N ASP A 171 18.94 2.82 15.72
CA ASP A 171 18.97 4.03 16.55
C ASP A 171 18.49 5.24 15.74
N GLY A 172 17.49 5.94 16.25
CA GLY A 172 16.85 7.07 15.57
C GLY A 172 15.64 6.71 14.69
N HIS A 173 15.27 5.43 14.57
CA HIS A 173 14.01 5.02 13.94
C HIS A 173 12.82 5.49 14.80
N ILE A 174 11.93 6.27 14.19
CA ILE A 174 10.66 6.74 14.78
C ILE A 174 9.55 6.33 13.82
N SER A 175 8.51 5.66 14.30
CA SER A 175 7.37 5.26 13.46
C SER A 175 6.12 6.02 13.86
N ASP A 176 5.66 6.93 13.01
CA ASP A 176 4.40 7.65 13.20
C ASP A 176 3.16 6.74 13.05
N THR A 177 3.32 5.61 12.37
CA THR A 177 2.28 4.59 12.19
C THR A 177 2.21 3.64 13.38
N GLU A 178 3.30 2.97 13.76
CA GLU A 178 3.31 1.92 14.79
C GLU A 178 3.21 2.48 16.22
N ASP A 179 3.73 3.69 16.49
CA ASP A 179 3.79 4.27 17.85
C ASP A 179 2.50 5.01 18.27
N SER A 180 1.47 5.02 17.42
CA SER A 180 0.24 5.78 17.62
C SER A 180 -0.86 4.99 18.34
N LYS A 181 -1.88 5.71 18.85
CA LYS A 181 -2.98 5.10 19.64
C LYS A 181 -3.74 4.06 18.82
N LEU A 182 -4.12 2.96 19.48
CA LEU A 182 -5.00 1.95 18.89
C LEU A 182 -6.42 2.47 18.72
N VAL A 183 -7.08 2.00 17.66
CA VAL A 183 -8.52 2.20 17.49
C VAL A 183 -9.25 1.44 18.59
N GLN A 184 -9.98 2.16 19.44
CA GLN A 184 -10.86 1.53 20.42
C GLN A 184 -12.12 1.02 19.69
N ASN A 185 -12.47 -0.24 19.92
CA ASN A 185 -13.77 -0.78 19.50
C ASN A 185 -14.87 -0.06 20.31
N THR A 186 -15.42 1.04 19.80
CA THR A 186 -16.63 1.64 20.34
C THR A 186 -17.83 0.78 19.98
N VAL A 187 -17.98 -0.35 20.68
CA VAL A 187 -19.30 -0.92 20.93
C VAL A 187 -19.84 -0.22 22.17
N THR A 188 -20.30 1.02 22.00
CA THR A 188 -21.20 1.62 22.99
C THR A 188 -22.48 0.80 22.95
N SER A 189 -22.61 -0.14 23.88
CA SER A 189 -23.89 -0.70 24.25
C SER A 189 -24.79 0.45 24.66
N THR A 190 -25.69 0.87 23.76
CA THR A 190 -26.90 1.57 24.15
C THR A 190 -27.62 0.64 25.12
N LYS A 191 -27.44 0.87 26.42
CA LYS A 191 -28.36 0.36 27.43
C LYS A 191 -29.73 0.91 27.05
N SER A 192 -30.58 0.06 26.51
CA SER A 192 -32.02 0.26 26.52
C SER A 192 -32.41 0.53 27.96
N GLY A 193 -32.73 1.79 28.27
CA GLY A 193 -33.35 2.13 29.53
C GLY A 193 -34.71 1.47 29.55
N ASP A 194 -34.87 0.47 30.42
CA ASP A 194 -36.15 -0.12 30.77
C ASP A 194 -37.09 1.01 31.22
N ARG A 195 -38.11 1.26 30.40
CA ARG A 195 -39.34 1.92 30.84
C ARG A 195 -40.33 0.82 31.23
N TYR A 196 -40.45 0.54 32.52
CA TYR A 196 -41.70 0.06 33.14
C TYR A 196 -41.76 0.50 34.61
N GLU A 197 -42.83 1.26 34.92
CA GLU A 197 -43.60 1.39 36.18
C GLU A 197 -42.87 1.90 37.45
N LEU A 198 -43.29 2.97 38.14
CA LEU A 198 -44.63 3.45 38.55
C LEU A 198 -44.78 4.98 38.42
#